data_AF-A0A2D8HIX4-F1
#
_entry.id   AF-A0A2D8HIX4-F1
#
_cell.length_a   1.000
_cell.length_b   1.000
_cell.length_c   1.000
_cell.angle_alpha   90.00
_cell.angle_beta   90.00
_cell.angle_gamma   90.00
#
_symmetry.space_group_name_H-M   'P 1'
#
loop_
_entity.id
_entity.type
_entity.pdbx_description
1 polymer ?
#
loop_
_entity_poly.entity_id
_entity_poly.type
_entity_poly.pdbx_seq_one_letter_code
_entity_poly.pdbx_strand_id
1 'polypeptide(L)'
;MFKKLPKSGVLAVVATALLLGGCAEVSLLSHGAKRLNSSYNSPATTTASTGDIDRGEVKLGNPYQVYGIWYYPKADPGYDETGIASWYGEPFHGRKTANGATYNMHHMTAAHKTLPLPTDVRVTNLENGRSVIVTVNDRGPFAHSRIIDLSYRAAQLLDMVNQGTAKVRVQVINGGGNDFGETTIAAKPVTPESEKNNVAAAPRAVVQAGTLAPPPNAKAAAAPTVAALPSPSAAPASTSADMQVASATTGTTSDAGERVTMQPVGDSEIFIQAGAFIDYNNANILSARLASLGPAKVSQVLINGQDFYRVRVGPVANINEADEMLVNLLNTGHRDARIIIE
;
A
#
# COMPACT_ATOMS: atom_id res chain seq x y z
N MET A 1 52.62 -72.19 24.27
CA MET A 1 52.33 -72.05 22.82
C MET A 1 51.31 -70.92 22.65
N PHE A 2 51.75 -69.69 22.40
CA PHE A 2 50.86 -68.53 22.16
C PHE A 2 51.27 -67.84 20.87
N LYS A 3 50.31 -67.62 19.96
CA LYS A 3 50.54 -67.06 18.62
C LYS A 3 50.77 -65.55 18.69
N LYS A 4 51.78 -65.05 17.96
CA LYS A 4 51.96 -63.61 17.70
C LYS A 4 50.79 -63.09 16.85
N LEU A 5 50.15 -61.99 17.26
CA LEU A 5 49.22 -61.25 16.40
C LEU A 5 49.99 -60.44 15.34
N PRO A 6 49.40 -60.23 14.14
CA PRO A 6 50.02 -59.42 13.09
C PRO A 6 49.99 -57.92 13.41
N LYS A 7 51.09 -57.22 13.11
CA LYS A 7 51.26 -55.78 13.40
C LYS A 7 50.37 -54.82 12.57
N SER A 8 49.57 -55.34 11.64
CA SER A 8 48.69 -54.56 10.76
C SER A 8 47.39 -54.09 11.44
N GLY A 9 46.99 -54.65 12.58
CA GLY A 9 45.72 -54.31 13.25
C GLY A 9 45.74 -53.01 14.08
N VAL A 10 46.91 -52.53 14.51
CA VAL A 10 47.00 -51.38 15.44
C VAL A 10 46.81 -50.04 14.73
N LEU A 11 47.13 -49.94 13.44
CA LEU A 11 47.04 -48.70 12.69
C LEU A 11 45.58 -48.30 12.35
N ALA A 12 44.67 -49.27 12.27
CA ALA A 12 43.26 -49.02 11.97
C ALA A 12 42.49 -48.39 13.15
N VAL A 13 42.81 -48.77 14.39
CA VAL A 13 42.07 -48.31 15.58
C VAL A 13 42.41 -46.87 15.96
N VAL A 14 43.65 -46.42 15.69
CA VAL A 14 44.05 -45.02 15.91
C VAL A 14 43.38 -44.07 14.91
N ALA A 15 43.10 -44.54 13.68
CA ALA A 15 42.43 -43.73 12.65
C ALA A 15 40.93 -43.46 12.96
N THR A 16 40.25 -44.36 13.69
CA THR A 16 38.83 -44.19 14.03
C THR A 16 38.59 -43.29 15.26
N ALA A 17 39.60 -43.09 16.11
CA ALA A 17 39.52 -42.20 17.26
C ALA A 17 39.65 -40.69 16.90
N LEU A 18 39.92 -40.37 15.63
CA LEU A 18 40.14 -39.00 15.12
C LEU A 18 38.90 -38.38 14.44
N LEU A 19 37.71 -38.99 14.60
CA LEU A 19 36.44 -38.51 14.01
C LEU A 19 35.45 -37.90 15.01
N LEU A 20 35.86 -37.67 16.27
CA LEU A 20 35.04 -37.08 17.33
C LEU A 20 35.74 -35.92 18.09
N GLY A 21 36.66 -35.22 17.42
CA GLY A 21 37.24 -33.96 17.89
C GLY A 21 36.62 -32.77 17.15
N GLY A 22 36.06 -31.81 17.87
CA GLY A 22 35.18 -30.78 17.30
C GLY A 22 35.88 -29.70 16.48
N CYS A 23 35.20 -29.24 15.42
CA CYS A 23 35.53 -28.01 14.71
C CYS A 23 35.15 -26.79 15.56
N ALA A 24 36.06 -26.35 16.41
CA ALA A 24 36.03 -25.02 17.02
C ALA A 24 37.39 -24.36 16.81
N GLU A 25 37.50 -23.46 15.83
CA GLU A 25 37.91 -22.07 16.05
C GLU A 25 37.93 -21.23 14.75
N VAL A 26 37.40 -20.01 14.90
CA VAL A 26 37.89 -18.74 14.32
C VAL A 26 38.27 -18.69 12.82
N SER A 27 37.33 -18.14 12.03
CA SER A 27 37.65 -17.30 10.86
C SER A 27 37.39 -15.82 11.21
N LEU A 28 38.37 -15.19 11.85
CA LEU A 28 38.48 -13.73 11.96
C LEU A 28 39.38 -13.24 10.81
N LEU A 29 39.16 -12.01 10.32
CA LEU A 29 39.89 -11.27 9.26
C LEU A 29 39.29 -11.28 7.84
N SER A 30 38.26 -10.46 7.66
CA SER A 30 37.98 -9.79 6.38
C SER A 30 37.40 -8.37 6.57
N HIS A 31 37.97 -7.61 7.52
CA HIS A 31 37.76 -6.16 7.63
C HIS A 31 39.02 -5.42 7.19
N GLY A 32 39.03 -4.95 5.93
CA GLY A 32 40.16 -4.21 5.38
C GLY A 32 39.90 -3.71 3.96
N ALA A 33 39.91 -2.39 3.79
CA ALA A 33 39.97 -1.67 2.52
C ALA A 33 38.85 -1.88 1.48
N LYS A 34 37.69 -1.25 1.74
CA LYS A 34 37.06 -0.42 0.69
C LYS A 34 36.47 0.87 1.28
N ARG A 35 37.37 1.84 1.53
CA ARG A 35 37.03 3.27 1.67
C ARG A 35 37.80 4.05 0.61
N LEU A 36 37.30 5.26 0.31
CA LEU A 36 37.63 6.10 -0.84
C LEU A 36 37.04 5.55 -2.16
N ASN A 37 36.18 6.27 -2.91
CA ASN A 37 35.51 7.55 -2.65
C ASN A 37 34.09 7.48 -3.22
N SER A 38 33.09 7.79 -2.38
CA SER A 38 31.81 8.34 -2.82
C SER A 38 31.41 9.40 -1.82
N SER A 39 31.98 10.58 -1.99
CA SER A 39 31.56 11.80 -1.31
C SER A 39 30.21 12.25 -1.87
N TYR A 40 29.14 11.53 -1.52
CA TYR A 40 27.81 12.08 -1.55
C TYR A 40 27.57 12.72 -0.19
N ASN A 41 27.35 14.04 -0.20
CA ASN A 41 26.88 14.76 0.97
C ASN A 41 25.52 14.20 1.36
N SER A 42 25.46 13.35 2.39
CA SER A 42 24.23 13.15 3.14
C SER A 42 23.99 14.42 3.96
N PRO A 43 22.92 15.19 3.72
CA PRO A 43 22.36 15.98 4.80
C PRO A 43 21.87 14.97 5.84
N ALA A 44 22.50 14.96 7.01
CA ALA A 44 21.94 14.29 8.17
C ALA A 44 20.70 15.08 8.60
N THR A 45 19.55 14.78 7.98
CA THR A 45 18.25 15.32 8.41
C THR A 45 17.83 14.58 9.68
N THR A 46 18.50 14.91 10.77
CA THR A 46 18.08 14.56 12.13
C THR A 46 16.81 15.35 12.43
N THR A 47 15.65 14.69 12.40
CA THR A 47 14.43 15.22 13.00
C THR A 47 13.84 14.18 13.94
N ALA A 48 14.51 14.03 15.08
CA ALA A 48 13.93 13.35 16.24
C ALA A 48 12.91 14.30 16.88
N SER A 49 11.63 13.93 16.88
CA SER A 49 10.58 14.55 17.72
C SER A 49 9.25 13.79 17.64
N THR A 50 9.16 12.62 18.31
CA THR A 50 7.96 12.11 19.03
C THR A 50 8.36 10.78 19.67
N GLY A 51 8.77 10.80 20.95
CA GLY A 51 8.93 9.60 21.79
C GLY A 51 9.64 8.40 21.13
N ASP A 52 10.74 8.65 20.41
CA ASP A 52 11.62 7.68 19.73
C ASP A 52 10.95 6.42 19.17
N ILE A 53 9.97 6.64 18.28
CA ILE A 53 9.59 5.60 17.32
C ILE A 53 10.77 5.32 16.37
N ASP A 54 11.27 4.08 16.35
CA ASP A 54 12.19 3.63 15.32
C ASP A 54 11.44 3.60 13.98
N ARG A 55 11.74 4.56 13.11
CA ARG A 55 11.08 4.71 11.80
C ARG A 55 11.75 3.86 10.71
N GLY A 56 12.92 3.28 10.96
CA GLY A 56 13.67 2.48 9.99
C GLY A 56 14.13 3.26 8.76
N GLU A 57 14.56 2.52 7.73
CA GLU A 57 15.06 3.10 6.47
C GLU A 57 13.93 3.64 5.58
N VAL A 58 14.20 4.73 4.86
CA VAL A 58 13.33 5.25 3.80
C VAL A 58 13.49 4.42 2.54
N LYS A 59 12.42 3.76 2.09
CA LYS A 59 12.38 3.01 0.83
C LYS A 59 10.97 2.83 0.28
N LEU A 60 10.87 2.87 -1.05
CA LEU A 60 9.73 2.31 -1.77
C LEU A 60 9.69 0.78 -1.59
N GLY A 61 10.82 0.12 -1.83
CA GLY A 61 10.97 -1.33 -1.79
C GLY A 61 10.70 -1.99 -3.15
N ASN A 62 11.30 -3.16 -3.37
CA ASN A 62 11.12 -3.95 -4.58
C ASN A 62 9.75 -4.67 -4.58
N PRO A 63 9.21 -5.04 -5.76
CA PRO A 63 8.11 -5.98 -5.86
C PRO A 63 8.43 -7.29 -5.13
N TYR A 64 7.45 -7.83 -4.42
CA TYR A 64 7.62 -9.02 -3.59
C TYR A 64 6.38 -9.93 -3.66
N GLN A 65 6.54 -11.20 -3.34
CA GLN A 65 5.48 -12.20 -3.44
C GLN A 65 5.21 -12.84 -2.08
N VAL A 66 3.93 -12.98 -1.72
CA VAL A 66 3.47 -13.70 -0.51
C VAL A 66 2.31 -14.60 -0.89
N TYR A 67 2.37 -15.89 -0.53
CA TYR A 67 1.38 -16.92 -0.91
C TYR A 67 1.03 -16.95 -2.41
N GLY A 68 2.02 -16.69 -3.28
CA GLY A 68 1.83 -16.64 -4.73
C GLY A 68 1.31 -15.29 -5.27
N ILE A 69 0.82 -14.40 -4.41
CA ILE A 69 0.30 -13.07 -4.78
C ILE A 69 1.45 -12.07 -4.86
N TRP A 70 1.55 -11.35 -5.97
CA TRP A 70 2.53 -10.28 -6.15
C TRP A 70 2.03 -8.94 -5.61
N TYR A 71 2.89 -8.26 -4.86
CA TYR A 71 2.69 -6.92 -4.36
C TYR A 71 3.73 -5.98 -4.96
N TYR A 72 3.28 -4.83 -5.45
CA TYR A 72 4.11 -3.81 -6.09
C TYR A 72 4.07 -2.54 -5.25
N PRO A 73 5.10 -2.27 -4.44
CA PRO A 73 5.18 -1.00 -3.73
C PRO A 73 5.18 0.18 -4.70
N LYS A 74 4.37 1.20 -4.40
CA LYS A 74 4.22 2.41 -5.22
C LYS A 74 4.06 3.63 -4.33
N ALA A 75 4.59 4.78 -4.75
CA ALA A 75 4.24 6.06 -4.15
C ALA A 75 2.76 6.37 -4.47
N ASP A 76 2.00 6.78 -3.46
CA ASP A 76 0.58 7.08 -3.60
C ASP A 76 0.18 8.19 -2.60
N PRO A 77 0.58 9.46 -2.84
CA PRO A 77 0.31 10.58 -1.93
C PRO A 77 -1.18 10.94 -1.83
N GLY A 78 -1.98 10.47 -2.79
CA GLY A 78 -3.45 10.58 -2.79
C GLY A 78 -4.16 9.35 -2.25
N TYR A 79 -3.46 8.39 -1.62
CA TYR A 79 -4.06 7.16 -1.12
C TYR A 79 -5.13 7.48 -0.07
N ASP A 80 -6.36 7.09 -0.39
CA ASP A 80 -7.55 7.22 0.44
C ASP A 80 -8.47 6.03 0.10
N GLU A 81 -8.39 4.96 0.90
CA GLU A 81 -9.16 3.74 0.69
C GLU A 81 -9.84 3.30 2.00
N THR A 82 -10.98 2.64 1.85
CA THR A 82 -11.74 2.03 2.94
C THR A 82 -11.62 0.51 2.91
N GLY A 83 -11.71 -0.13 4.07
CA GLY A 83 -11.56 -1.57 4.19
C GLY A 83 -11.60 -2.04 5.63
N ILE A 84 -11.14 -3.26 5.87
CA ILE A 84 -11.03 -3.81 7.24
C ILE A 84 -9.58 -3.70 7.72
N ALA A 85 -9.40 -3.17 8.93
CA ALA A 85 -8.15 -3.23 9.68
C ALA A 85 -8.10 -4.46 10.58
N SER A 86 -6.89 -4.91 10.89
CA SER A 86 -6.57 -5.83 11.98
C SER A 86 -5.44 -5.24 12.83
N TRP A 87 -4.98 -5.95 13.87
CA TRP A 87 -3.84 -5.54 14.68
C TRP A 87 -2.92 -6.70 15.02
N TYR A 88 -1.63 -6.42 15.24
CA TYR A 88 -0.60 -7.42 15.54
C TYR A 88 0.15 -7.08 16.84
N GLY A 89 0.46 -8.12 17.63
CA GLY A 89 0.88 -7.95 19.04
C GLY A 89 2.15 -8.71 19.42
N GLU A 90 2.15 -9.25 20.64
CA GLU A 90 3.29 -9.86 21.35
C GLU A 90 4.21 -10.73 20.50
N PRO A 91 3.72 -11.65 19.63
CA PRO A 91 4.61 -12.52 18.85
C PRO A 91 5.61 -11.77 17.97
N PHE A 92 5.32 -10.52 17.61
CA PHE A 92 6.19 -9.69 16.75
C PHE A 92 7.06 -8.71 17.55
N HIS A 93 6.80 -8.47 18.83
CA HIS A 93 7.47 -7.44 19.61
C HIS A 93 9.00 -7.65 19.63
N GLY A 94 9.76 -6.56 19.44
CA GLY A 94 11.22 -6.59 19.36
C GLY A 94 11.81 -7.13 18.04
N ARG A 95 10.99 -7.62 17.11
CA ARG A 95 11.47 -8.08 15.78
C ARG A 95 11.74 -6.90 14.85
N LYS A 96 12.47 -7.17 13.76
CA LYS A 96 12.69 -6.18 12.70
C LYS A 96 11.51 -6.12 11.74
N THR A 97 11.02 -4.91 11.47
CA THR A 97 10.05 -4.62 10.42
C THR A 97 10.69 -4.73 9.03
N ALA A 98 9.86 -4.69 7.99
CA ALA A 98 10.31 -4.69 6.61
C ALA A 98 11.31 -3.57 6.26
N ASN A 99 11.33 -2.43 6.97
CA ASN A 99 12.35 -1.37 6.79
C ASN A 99 13.45 -1.32 7.85
N GLY A 100 13.62 -2.38 8.64
CA GLY A 100 14.73 -2.51 9.57
C GLY A 100 14.52 -1.82 10.91
N ALA A 101 13.37 -1.17 11.12
CA ALA A 101 12.98 -0.68 12.44
C ALA A 101 12.75 -1.84 13.43
N THR A 102 12.97 -1.63 14.71
CA THR A 102 12.52 -2.56 15.76
C THR A 102 11.04 -2.32 16.07
N TYR A 103 10.18 -3.32 15.89
CA TYR A 103 8.75 -3.21 16.19
C TYR A 103 8.48 -3.13 17.70
N ASN A 104 7.83 -2.05 18.12
CA ASN A 104 7.24 -1.92 19.44
C ASN A 104 5.71 -1.81 19.32
N MET A 105 4.97 -2.72 19.95
CA MET A 105 3.51 -2.70 19.90
C MET A 105 2.88 -1.50 20.61
N HIS A 106 3.64 -0.87 21.52
CA HIS A 106 3.22 0.30 22.27
C HIS A 106 3.44 1.61 21.50
N HIS A 107 4.09 1.55 20.33
CA HIS A 107 4.31 2.71 19.45
C HIS A 107 3.18 2.85 18.43
N MET A 108 3.02 4.06 17.87
CA MET A 108 2.00 4.38 16.87
C MET A 108 2.44 3.99 15.46
N THR A 109 2.53 2.69 15.20
CA THR A 109 3.01 2.11 13.93
C THR A 109 2.00 1.17 13.28
N ALA A 110 2.22 0.86 12.00
CA ALA A 110 1.39 -0.04 11.21
C ALA A 110 2.16 -0.79 10.11
N ALA A 111 1.56 -1.85 9.59
CA ALA A 111 1.96 -2.57 8.39
C ALA A 111 1.00 -2.27 7.24
N HIS A 112 1.55 -2.01 6.04
CA HIS A 112 0.75 -1.84 4.82
C HIS A 112 1.46 -2.47 3.59
N LYS A 113 0.65 -2.99 2.65
CA LYS A 113 1.09 -3.83 1.53
C LYS A 113 2.01 -3.10 0.55
N THR A 114 1.69 -1.87 0.15
CA THR A 114 2.30 -1.20 -1.02
C THR A 114 2.78 0.23 -0.82
N LEU A 115 2.24 0.99 0.14
CA LEU A 115 2.77 2.31 0.50
C LEU A 115 4.30 2.29 0.78
N PRO A 116 5.03 3.38 0.48
CA PRO A 116 6.45 3.50 0.85
C PRO A 116 6.66 3.38 2.37
N LEU A 117 7.86 3.04 2.80
CA LEU A 117 8.23 2.98 4.22
C LEU A 117 9.32 4.03 4.52
N PRO A 118 9.29 4.73 5.67
CA PRO A 118 8.08 4.98 6.45
C PRO A 118 7.08 5.84 5.65
N THR A 119 5.78 5.72 5.93
CA THR A 119 4.75 6.68 5.49
C THR A 119 3.76 6.91 6.63
N ASP A 120 3.47 8.16 6.96
CA ASP A 120 2.44 8.45 7.96
C ASP A 120 1.04 8.44 7.33
N VAL A 121 0.09 7.78 7.99
CA VAL A 121 -1.30 7.69 7.56
C VAL A 121 -2.24 8.05 8.71
N ARG A 122 -3.34 8.74 8.38
CA ARG A 122 -4.50 8.84 9.27
C ARG A 122 -5.33 7.58 9.10
N VAL A 123 -5.67 6.94 10.22
CA VAL A 123 -6.59 5.81 10.27
C VAL A 123 -7.81 6.24 11.06
N THR A 124 -9.00 6.14 10.46
CA THR A 124 -10.28 6.44 11.09
C THR A 124 -11.08 5.15 11.23
N ASN A 125 -11.52 4.81 12.44
CA ASN A 125 -12.49 3.74 12.66
C ASN A 125 -13.89 4.28 12.29
N LEU A 126 -14.52 3.64 11.29
CA LEU A 126 -15.80 4.04 10.72
C LEU A 126 -17.00 3.66 11.60
N GLU A 127 -16.79 2.87 12.65
CA GLU A 127 -17.84 2.39 13.56
C GLU A 127 -18.01 3.31 14.78
N ASN A 128 -17.02 4.16 15.07
CA ASN A 128 -17.04 5.07 16.24
C ASN A 128 -16.47 6.48 15.98
N GLY A 129 -15.95 6.75 14.78
CA GLY A 129 -15.38 8.05 14.41
C GLY A 129 -14.01 8.38 15.01
N ARG A 130 -13.42 7.50 15.84
CA ARG A 130 -12.08 7.72 16.38
C ARG A 130 -11.05 7.65 15.27
N SER A 131 -10.06 8.55 15.33
CA SER A 131 -9.01 8.64 14.34
C SER A 131 -7.66 8.93 14.99
N VAL A 132 -6.64 8.21 14.54
CA VAL A 132 -5.24 8.36 14.96
C VAL A 132 -4.32 8.53 13.75
N ILE A 133 -3.10 9.00 13.99
CA ILE A 133 -2.02 8.99 12.99
C ILE A 133 -1.03 7.89 13.37
N VAL A 134 -0.65 7.06 12.40
CA VAL A 134 0.35 5.98 12.58
C VAL A 134 1.40 6.02 11.48
N THR A 135 2.61 5.63 11.83
CA THR A 135 3.71 5.45 10.88
C THR A 135 3.68 4.03 10.34
N VAL A 136 3.37 3.89 9.05
CA VAL A 136 3.56 2.63 8.32
C VAL A 136 5.06 2.38 8.19
N ASN A 137 5.61 1.39 8.90
CA ASN A 137 7.02 0.99 8.82
C ASN A 137 7.22 -0.51 8.49
N ASP A 138 6.14 -1.26 8.24
CA ASP A 138 6.19 -2.69 7.96
C ASP A 138 5.32 -3.13 6.75
N ARG A 139 5.46 -4.38 6.33
CA ARG A 139 4.75 -5.01 5.20
C ARG A 139 3.75 -6.06 5.68
N GLY A 140 2.58 -6.05 5.06
CA GLY A 140 1.39 -6.80 5.49
C GLY A 140 0.17 -5.89 5.47
N PRO A 141 -0.99 -6.32 5.98
CA PRO A 141 -1.35 -7.69 6.33
C PRO A 141 -1.43 -8.58 5.07
N PHE A 142 -1.34 -9.90 5.23
CA PHE A 142 -1.46 -10.87 4.12
C PHE A 142 -2.66 -11.82 4.24
N ALA A 143 -3.42 -11.73 5.35
CA ALA A 143 -4.60 -12.53 5.59
C ALA A 143 -5.89 -11.73 5.31
N HIS A 144 -6.97 -12.45 4.92
CA HIS A 144 -8.35 -11.94 4.87
C HIS A 144 -8.55 -10.57 4.18
N SER A 145 -7.73 -10.27 3.16
CA SER A 145 -7.71 -9.00 2.42
C SER A 145 -7.81 -7.72 3.27
N ARG A 146 -7.33 -7.75 4.51
CA ARG A 146 -7.20 -6.58 5.37
C ARG A 146 -6.36 -5.50 4.67
N ILE A 147 -6.66 -4.22 4.89
CA ILE A 147 -5.94 -3.13 4.20
C ILE A 147 -4.76 -2.60 5.02
N ILE A 148 -4.86 -2.65 6.35
CA ILE A 148 -3.83 -2.20 7.29
C ILE A 148 -3.79 -3.12 8.50
N ASP A 149 -2.60 -3.34 9.04
CA ASP A 149 -2.36 -4.04 10.31
C ASP A 149 -1.79 -3.01 11.29
N LEU A 150 -2.45 -2.82 12.42
CA LEU A 150 -2.12 -1.78 13.40
C LEU A 150 -1.28 -2.34 14.55
N SER A 151 -0.48 -1.48 15.19
CA SER A 151 0.08 -1.81 16.49
C SER A 151 -1.02 -1.96 17.55
N TYR A 152 -0.71 -2.68 18.64
CA TYR A 152 -1.62 -2.80 19.78
C TYR A 152 -2.06 -1.43 20.33
N ARG A 153 -1.14 -0.45 20.44
CA ARG A 153 -1.48 0.89 20.94
C ARG A 153 -2.42 1.64 20.02
N ALA A 154 -2.19 1.60 18.71
CA ALA A 154 -3.08 2.23 17.74
C ALA A 154 -4.48 1.59 17.74
N ALA A 155 -4.55 0.26 17.82
CA ALA A 155 -5.80 -0.48 17.94
C ALA A 155 -6.57 -0.17 19.25
N GLN A 156 -5.85 0.03 20.36
CA GLN A 156 -6.43 0.40 21.65
C GLN A 156 -7.07 1.80 21.59
N LEU A 157 -6.38 2.77 20.97
CA LEU A 157 -6.89 4.13 20.81
C LEU A 157 -8.11 4.20 19.87
N LEU A 158 -8.11 3.39 18.80
CA LEU A 158 -9.24 3.24 17.88
C LEU A 158 -10.41 2.38 18.41
N ASP A 159 -10.29 1.82 19.61
CA ASP A 159 -11.31 0.98 20.27
C ASP A 159 -11.67 -0.30 19.50
N MET A 160 -10.66 -0.99 18.95
CA MET A 160 -10.83 -2.21 18.14
C MET A 160 -10.08 -3.44 18.66
N VAL A 161 -9.46 -3.36 19.84
CA VAL A 161 -8.70 -4.48 20.42
C VAL A 161 -9.58 -5.70 20.68
N ASN A 162 -10.76 -5.48 21.28
CA ASN A 162 -11.67 -6.56 21.70
C ASN A 162 -12.32 -7.27 20.52
N GLN A 163 -12.61 -6.52 19.45
CA GLN A 163 -13.18 -7.00 18.19
C GLN A 163 -12.13 -7.65 17.28
N GLY A 164 -10.84 -7.37 17.51
CA GLY A 164 -9.71 -7.83 16.68
C GLY A 164 -9.61 -7.15 15.31
N THR A 165 -10.72 -6.66 14.79
CA THR A 165 -10.87 -5.99 13.49
C THR A 165 -11.84 -4.83 13.60
N ALA A 166 -11.75 -3.88 12.66
CA ALA A 166 -12.69 -2.76 12.54
C ALA A 166 -12.81 -2.32 11.08
N LYS A 167 -13.94 -1.70 10.74
CA LYS A 167 -14.09 -0.97 9.47
C LYS A 167 -13.28 0.33 9.57
N VAL A 168 -12.39 0.58 8.62
CA VAL A 168 -11.55 1.79 8.64
C VAL A 168 -11.49 2.51 7.29
N ARG A 169 -11.15 3.79 7.37
CA ARG A 169 -10.62 4.59 6.27
C ARG A 169 -9.14 4.90 6.56
N VAL A 170 -8.28 4.67 5.57
CA VAL A 170 -6.84 4.92 5.67
C VAL A 170 -6.46 5.97 4.64
N GLN A 171 -5.90 7.09 5.10
CA GLN A 171 -5.53 8.24 4.29
C GLN A 171 -4.05 8.56 4.47
N VAL A 172 -3.27 8.70 3.40
CA VAL A 172 -1.91 9.24 3.50
C VAL A 172 -1.98 10.72 3.90
N ILE A 173 -1.21 11.11 4.92
CA ILE A 173 -1.09 12.52 5.28
C ILE A 173 0.08 13.14 4.51
N ASN A 174 -0.20 14.18 3.73
CA ASN A 174 0.75 14.88 2.86
C ASN A 174 1.78 15.76 3.63
N GLY A 175 2.21 15.32 4.81
CA GLY A 175 3.23 15.94 5.65
C GLY A 175 4.52 15.12 5.82
N GLY A 176 4.54 13.84 5.43
CA GLY A 176 5.72 12.97 5.49
C GLY A 176 6.22 12.47 4.12
N GLY A 177 5.69 13.01 3.03
CA GLY A 177 5.83 12.47 1.66
C GLY A 177 6.66 13.31 0.68
N ASN A 178 7.15 14.48 1.08
CA ASN A 178 7.92 15.36 0.19
C ASN A 178 9.38 14.89 0.01
N ASP A 179 9.86 13.99 0.88
CA ASP A 179 11.19 13.37 0.78
C ASP A 179 11.26 12.25 -0.27
N PHE A 180 10.12 11.70 -0.68
CA PHE A 180 9.99 11.00 -1.97
C PHE A 180 9.81 12.03 -3.09
N GLY A 181 10.76 12.97 -3.17
CA GLY A 181 10.83 13.92 -4.27
C GLY A 181 10.86 13.22 -5.62
N GLU A 182 10.53 13.98 -6.66
CA GLU A 182 10.52 13.64 -8.10
C GLU A 182 11.59 12.63 -8.55
N THR A 183 12.76 12.64 -7.91
CA THR A 183 13.96 11.80 -8.09
C THR A 183 13.73 10.27 -8.16
N THR A 184 12.57 9.72 -7.78
CA THR A 184 12.24 8.30 -8.03
C THR A 184 10.91 8.02 -8.74
N ILE A 185 10.29 9.06 -9.31
CA ILE A 185 9.67 8.84 -10.62
C ILE A 185 10.85 8.48 -11.53
N ALA A 186 10.96 7.19 -11.90
CA ALA A 186 11.86 6.81 -12.98
C ALA A 186 11.43 7.63 -14.19
N ALA A 187 12.24 8.65 -14.53
CA ALA A 187 12.04 9.42 -15.73
C ALA A 187 11.91 8.41 -16.86
N LYS A 188 10.71 8.35 -17.48
CA LYS A 188 10.36 7.43 -18.56
C LYS A 188 11.57 7.37 -19.49
N PRO A 189 12.28 6.22 -19.56
CA PRO A 189 13.70 6.20 -19.88
C PRO A 189 13.93 7.03 -21.12
N VAL A 190 14.69 8.12 -20.96
CA VAL A 190 14.91 9.08 -22.04
C VAL A 190 15.81 8.39 -23.04
N THR A 191 15.17 7.67 -23.96
CA THR A 191 15.76 7.11 -25.17
C THR A 191 16.61 8.22 -25.77
N PRO A 192 17.96 8.05 -25.84
CA PRO A 192 18.83 9.02 -26.46
C PRO A 192 18.28 9.39 -27.84
N GLU A 193 18.43 10.65 -28.28
CA GLU A 193 17.86 11.08 -29.56
C GLU A 193 18.37 10.24 -30.75
N SER A 194 19.55 9.62 -30.59
CA SER A 194 20.13 8.63 -31.51
C SER A 194 19.40 7.28 -31.57
N GLU A 195 18.70 6.87 -30.50
CA GLU A 195 17.91 5.63 -30.45
C GLU A 195 16.46 5.84 -30.90
N LYS A 196 15.90 7.06 -30.79
CA LYS A 196 14.55 7.36 -31.28
C LYS A 196 14.40 7.17 -32.80
N ASN A 197 15.50 7.24 -33.55
CA ASN A 197 15.51 7.21 -35.01
C ASN A 197 15.72 5.81 -35.63
N ASN A 198 15.72 4.71 -34.85
CA ASN A 198 16.03 3.39 -35.40
C ASN A 198 15.08 2.24 -35.01
N VAL A 199 13.82 2.55 -34.69
CA VAL A 199 12.74 1.55 -34.67
C VAL A 199 11.69 1.92 -35.71
N ALA A 200 11.82 1.34 -36.90
CA ALA A 200 10.77 1.45 -37.92
C ALA A 200 9.47 0.86 -37.36
N ALA A 201 8.42 1.68 -37.28
CA ALA A 201 7.12 1.23 -36.81
C ALA A 201 6.61 0.09 -37.71
N ALA A 202 6.14 -1.00 -37.11
CA ALA A 202 5.48 -2.08 -37.86
C ALA A 202 4.33 -1.47 -38.70
N PRO A 203 4.20 -1.84 -39.98
CA PRO A 203 3.26 -1.19 -40.89
C PRO A 203 1.82 -1.38 -40.38
N ARG A 204 1.21 -0.27 -39.96
CA ARG A 204 -0.22 -0.24 -39.65
C ARG A 204 -0.99 -0.19 -40.96
N ALA A 205 -1.95 -1.10 -41.13
CA ALA A 205 -2.89 -1.02 -42.25
C ALA A 205 -3.63 0.32 -42.20
N VAL A 206 -3.66 1.03 -43.33
CA VAL A 206 -4.39 2.28 -43.46
C VAL A 206 -5.87 1.97 -43.50
N VAL A 207 -6.59 2.20 -42.40
CA VAL A 207 -8.05 2.08 -42.36
C VAL A 207 -8.63 3.30 -43.06
N GLN A 208 -9.04 3.10 -44.31
CA GLN A 208 -9.60 4.17 -45.14
C GLN A 208 -11.08 4.36 -44.77
N ALA A 209 -11.37 5.41 -44.00
CA ALA A 209 -12.73 5.76 -43.61
C ALA A 209 -13.54 6.26 -44.81
N GLY A 210 -14.26 5.35 -45.46
CA GLY A 210 -15.24 5.70 -46.49
C GLY A 210 -16.51 6.26 -45.85
N THR A 211 -16.80 7.54 -46.07
CA THR A 211 -18.12 8.09 -45.75
C THR A 211 -19.14 7.55 -46.75
N LEU A 212 -20.10 6.75 -46.27
CA LEU A 212 -21.23 6.34 -47.08
C LEU A 212 -22.10 7.55 -47.41
N ALA A 213 -22.59 7.63 -48.65
CA ALA A 213 -23.55 8.65 -49.04
C ALA A 213 -24.86 8.49 -48.24
N PRO A 214 -25.54 9.58 -47.86
CA PRO A 214 -26.84 9.50 -47.20
C PRO A 214 -27.85 8.72 -48.07
N PRO A 215 -28.77 7.95 -47.45
CA PRO A 215 -29.82 7.28 -48.21
C PRO A 215 -30.70 8.32 -48.93
N PRO A 216 -31.13 8.06 -50.18
CA PRO A 216 -32.02 8.97 -50.88
C PRO A 216 -33.31 9.19 -50.08
N ASN A 217 -33.72 10.46 -49.97
CA ASN A 217 -34.85 10.99 -49.19
C ASN A 217 -34.60 11.38 -47.71
N ALA A 218 -33.36 11.38 -47.21
CA ALA A 218 -33.05 12.01 -45.93
C ALA A 218 -33.10 13.55 -46.01
N LYS A 219 -34.18 14.16 -45.48
CA LYS A 219 -34.32 15.63 -45.39
C LYS A 219 -33.52 16.15 -44.19
N ALA A 220 -32.43 16.87 -44.44
CA ALA A 220 -31.57 17.39 -43.38
C ALA A 220 -32.32 18.36 -42.45
N ALA A 221 -32.25 18.10 -41.14
CA ALA A 221 -32.67 19.05 -40.12
C ALA A 221 -31.56 20.10 -39.92
N ALA A 222 -31.93 21.37 -39.74
CA ALA A 222 -30.97 22.42 -39.44
C ALA A 222 -30.38 22.22 -38.04
N ALA A 223 -29.06 22.35 -37.92
CA ALA A 223 -28.38 22.25 -36.63
C ALA A 223 -28.75 23.43 -35.71
N PRO A 224 -28.96 23.21 -34.40
CA PRO A 224 -29.26 24.29 -33.47
C PRO A 224 -28.04 25.17 -33.22
N THR A 225 -28.21 26.49 -33.36
CA THR A 225 -27.18 27.48 -33.01
C THR A 225 -27.08 27.59 -31.50
N VAL A 226 -26.00 27.06 -30.91
CA VAL A 226 -25.76 27.16 -29.46
C VAL A 226 -25.12 28.52 -29.16
N ALA A 227 -25.75 29.34 -28.31
CA ALA A 227 -25.22 30.64 -27.92
C ALA A 227 -23.99 30.48 -27.01
N ALA A 228 -22.98 31.34 -27.20
CA ALA A 228 -21.78 31.33 -26.38
C ALA A 228 -22.05 31.86 -24.95
N LEU A 229 -21.61 31.11 -23.95
CA LEU A 229 -21.62 31.55 -22.55
C LEU A 229 -20.34 32.36 -22.21
N PRO A 230 -20.43 33.41 -21.38
CA PRO A 230 -19.29 34.28 -21.07
C PRO A 230 -18.30 33.65 -20.09
N SER A 231 -17.03 34.02 -20.23
CA SER A 231 -15.90 33.57 -19.39
C SER A 231 -15.98 34.10 -17.94
N PRO A 232 -15.49 33.33 -16.94
CA PRO A 232 -15.44 33.79 -15.55
C PRO A 232 -14.39 34.90 -15.35
N SER A 233 -14.73 35.89 -14.53
CA SER A 233 -13.88 37.04 -14.20
C SER A 233 -12.86 36.72 -13.09
N ALA A 234 -11.74 37.44 -13.09
CA ALA A 234 -10.65 37.27 -12.15
C ALA A 234 -10.90 37.95 -10.77
N ALA A 235 -10.12 37.54 -9.78
CA ALA A 235 -10.15 38.03 -8.40
C ALA A 235 -9.67 39.48 -8.23
N PRO A 236 -9.80 40.04 -7.01
CA PRO A 236 -8.67 40.74 -6.41
C PRO A 236 -8.32 40.26 -4.99
N ALA A 237 -7.08 40.51 -4.57
CA ALA A 237 -6.54 40.22 -3.24
C ALA A 237 -6.16 41.51 -2.46
N SER A 238 -5.74 41.32 -1.19
CA SER A 238 -5.31 42.31 -0.16
C SER A 238 -6.47 42.86 0.71
N THR A 239 -6.28 43.33 1.97
CA THR A 239 -5.03 43.64 2.73
C THR A 239 -5.15 43.28 4.23
N SER A 240 -4.02 43.18 4.93
CA SER A 240 -3.83 42.92 6.38
C SER A 240 -4.05 44.11 7.34
N ALA A 241 -4.32 43.84 8.63
CA ALA A 241 -3.63 44.48 9.79
C ALA A 241 -3.97 43.82 11.15
N ASP A 242 -2.99 43.86 12.06
CA ASP A 242 -2.85 43.13 13.33
C ASP A 242 -3.85 43.38 14.47
N MET A 243 -3.94 42.40 15.39
CA MET A 243 -3.78 42.70 16.82
C MET A 243 -3.19 41.51 17.60
N GLN A 244 -2.00 41.69 18.17
CA GLN A 244 -1.37 40.71 19.06
C GLN A 244 -1.89 40.86 20.50
N VAL A 245 -2.10 39.74 21.19
CA VAL A 245 -1.85 39.66 22.64
C VAL A 245 -1.11 38.36 22.92
N ALA A 246 0.16 38.48 23.33
CA ALA A 246 0.94 37.36 23.81
C ALA A 246 0.65 37.11 25.30
N SER A 247 0.66 35.84 25.71
CA SER A 247 0.92 35.46 27.10
C SER A 247 1.59 34.09 27.12
N ALA A 248 2.51 33.92 28.07
CA ALA A 248 3.65 33.03 27.91
C ALA A 248 3.44 31.59 28.42
N THR A 249 4.09 30.67 27.71
CA THR A 249 4.89 29.57 28.26
C THR A 249 4.43 28.89 29.55
N THR A 250 3.92 27.67 29.40
CA THR A 250 4.44 26.51 30.17
C THR A 250 4.65 25.38 29.17
N GLY A 251 5.86 24.81 29.13
CA GLY A 251 6.20 23.77 28.17
C GLY A 251 5.83 22.37 28.64
N THR A 252 5.25 21.57 27.74
CA THR A 252 5.32 20.10 27.78
C THR A 252 5.51 19.59 26.37
N THR A 253 6.72 19.10 26.06
CA THR A 253 7.06 18.49 24.78
C THR A 253 6.80 16.98 24.81
N SER A 254 5.58 16.57 24.45
CA SER A 254 5.21 15.18 24.16
C SER A 254 3.85 15.13 23.47
N ASP A 255 3.50 13.95 22.95
CA ASP A 255 2.18 13.64 22.37
C ASP A 255 1.71 14.50 21.18
N ALA A 256 2.16 14.12 19.99
CA ALA A 256 1.48 14.44 18.72
C ALA A 256 0.90 13.18 18.03
N GLY A 257 1.53 12.01 18.22
CA GLY A 257 1.11 10.74 17.62
C GLY A 257 0.03 9.98 18.39
N GLU A 258 -0.15 10.25 19.69
CA GLU A 258 -1.06 9.49 20.57
C GLU A 258 -2.45 10.15 20.69
N ARG A 259 -2.62 11.34 20.10
CA ARG A 259 -3.86 12.10 20.07
C ARG A 259 -4.95 11.40 19.25
N VAL A 260 -5.98 10.93 19.93
CA VAL A 260 -7.25 10.55 19.30
C VAL A 260 -7.99 11.82 18.89
N THR A 261 -8.35 11.89 17.61
CA THR A 261 -9.27 12.90 17.06
C THR A 261 -10.59 12.23 16.70
N MET A 262 -11.68 13.00 16.71
CA MET A 262 -12.97 12.52 16.21
C MET A 262 -13.18 13.00 14.78
N GLN A 263 -13.61 12.11 13.90
CA GLN A 263 -14.04 12.40 12.54
C GLN A 263 -15.54 12.12 12.42
N PRO A 264 -16.29 12.89 11.61
CA PRO A 264 -17.67 12.56 11.30
C PRO A 264 -17.71 11.26 10.48
N VAL A 265 -18.46 10.27 10.97
CA VAL A 265 -18.73 9.00 10.28
C VAL A 265 -20.24 8.79 10.20
N GLY A 266 -20.70 8.20 9.11
CA GLY A 266 -22.09 7.75 8.95
C GLY A 266 -22.20 6.24 9.20
N ASP A 267 -23.41 5.70 8.98
CA ASP A 267 -23.59 4.26 8.86
C ASP A 267 -22.69 3.73 7.74
N SER A 268 -22.08 2.56 7.96
CA SER A 268 -21.11 1.98 7.03
C SER A 268 -21.43 0.52 6.70
N GLU A 269 -21.60 0.23 5.42
CA GLU A 269 -21.96 -1.07 4.87
C GLU A 269 -20.72 -1.80 4.31
N ILE A 270 -20.73 -3.14 4.37
CA ILE A 270 -19.64 -3.96 3.85
C ILE A 270 -20.02 -4.49 2.46
N PHE A 271 -19.18 -4.26 1.47
CA PHE A 271 -19.36 -4.76 0.10
C PHE A 271 -18.13 -5.53 -0.36
N ILE A 272 -18.33 -6.52 -1.24
CA ILE A 272 -17.23 -7.20 -1.92
C ILE A 272 -17.23 -6.73 -3.38
N GLN A 273 -16.24 -5.93 -3.75
CA GLN A 273 -16.02 -5.54 -5.15
C GLN A 273 -15.39 -6.71 -5.89
N ALA A 274 -16.11 -7.31 -6.83
CA ALA A 274 -15.66 -8.46 -7.62
C ALA A 274 -14.89 -8.09 -8.89
N GLY A 275 -14.98 -6.82 -9.33
CA GLY A 275 -14.24 -6.32 -10.49
C GLY A 275 -14.54 -4.86 -10.81
N ALA A 276 -13.76 -4.29 -11.73
CA ALA A 276 -14.00 -2.96 -12.31
C ALA A 276 -13.68 -2.99 -13.82
N PHE A 277 -14.59 -2.49 -14.65
CA PHE A 277 -14.51 -2.61 -16.11
C PHE A 277 -14.68 -1.25 -16.78
N ILE A 278 -14.01 -1.04 -17.92
CA ILE A 278 -14.20 0.15 -18.76
C ILE A 278 -15.50 0.02 -19.58
N ASP A 279 -15.86 -1.21 -19.96
CA ASP A 279 -17.08 -1.52 -20.69
C ASP A 279 -18.22 -1.89 -19.73
N TYR A 280 -19.32 -1.13 -19.80
CA TYR A 280 -20.53 -1.35 -19.01
C TYR A 280 -21.15 -2.74 -19.23
N ASN A 281 -21.08 -3.28 -20.45
CA ASN A 281 -21.65 -4.60 -20.74
C ASN A 281 -20.89 -5.71 -20.02
N ASN A 282 -19.57 -5.61 -19.94
CA ASN A 282 -18.75 -6.56 -19.17
C ASN A 282 -19.07 -6.51 -17.68
N ALA A 283 -19.26 -5.30 -17.12
CA ALA A 283 -19.71 -5.12 -15.75
C ALA A 283 -21.11 -5.71 -15.50
N ASN A 284 -22.06 -5.48 -16.40
CA ASN A 284 -23.43 -6.00 -16.31
C ASN A 284 -23.47 -7.53 -16.44
N ILE A 285 -22.67 -8.12 -17.34
CA ILE A 285 -22.52 -9.58 -17.46
C ILE A 285 -21.97 -10.19 -16.17
N LEU A 286 -20.97 -9.56 -15.54
CA LEU A 286 -20.49 -10.03 -14.24
C LEU A 286 -21.58 -9.89 -13.16
N SER A 287 -22.24 -8.73 -13.08
CA SER A 287 -23.31 -8.49 -12.09
C SER A 287 -24.42 -9.54 -12.18
N ALA A 288 -24.85 -9.89 -13.40
CA ALA A 288 -25.84 -10.94 -13.63
C ALA A 288 -25.37 -12.34 -13.20
N ARG A 289 -24.07 -12.66 -13.38
CA ARG A 289 -23.49 -13.93 -12.92
C ARG A 289 -23.38 -14.02 -11.40
N LEU A 290 -23.15 -12.90 -10.73
CA LEU A 290 -22.99 -12.83 -9.26
C LEU A 290 -24.32 -12.69 -8.51
N ALA A 291 -25.45 -12.49 -9.20
CA ALA A 291 -26.77 -12.35 -8.59
C ALA A 291 -27.23 -13.58 -7.77
N SER A 292 -26.61 -14.75 -7.97
CA SER A 292 -26.84 -15.96 -7.16
C SER A 292 -26.08 -15.96 -5.82
N LEU A 293 -25.05 -15.12 -5.67
CA LEU A 293 -24.27 -14.98 -4.43
C LEU A 293 -24.79 -13.87 -3.51
N GLY A 294 -25.66 -13.00 -4.04
CA GLY A 294 -26.26 -11.88 -3.30
C GLY A 294 -26.66 -10.73 -4.22
N PRO A 295 -27.13 -9.60 -3.65
CA PRO A 295 -27.46 -8.42 -4.43
C PRO A 295 -26.20 -7.85 -5.11
N ALA A 296 -26.09 -8.04 -6.43
CA ALA A 296 -25.01 -7.53 -7.24
C ALA A 296 -25.41 -6.20 -7.88
N LYS A 297 -24.58 -5.16 -7.72
CA LYS A 297 -24.79 -3.81 -8.27
C LYS A 297 -23.60 -3.37 -9.11
N VAL A 298 -23.88 -2.61 -10.16
CA VAL A 298 -22.88 -1.89 -10.97
C VAL A 298 -22.90 -0.42 -10.59
N SER A 299 -21.77 0.15 -10.17
CA SER A 299 -21.61 1.58 -9.92
C SER A 299 -20.57 2.20 -10.85
N GLN A 300 -20.90 3.34 -11.47
CA GLN A 300 -19.97 4.11 -12.28
C GLN A 300 -19.09 4.98 -11.38
N VAL A 301 -17.79 5.06 -11.70
CA VAL A 301 -16.83 5.96 -11.07
C VAL A 301 -15.87 6.51 -12.12
N LEU A 302 -15.54 7.80 -12.03
CA LEU A 302 -14.54 8.43 -12.88
C LEU A 302 -13.16 8.36 -12.20
N ILE A 303 -12.18 7.74 -12.85
CA ILE A 303 -10.80 7.64 -12.36
C ILE A 303 -9.88 8.22 -13.42
N ASN A 304 -9.15 9.30 -13.09
CA ASN A 304 -8.24 10.01 -14.01
C ASN A 304 -8.89 10.42 -15.35
N GLY A 305 -10.18 10.78 -15.33
CA GLY A 305 -10.94 11.15 -16.53
C GLY A 305 -11.46 9.98 -17.36
N GLN A 306 -11.31 8.74 -16.88
CA GLN A 306 -11.82 7.53 -17.51
C GLN A 306 -12.91 6.89 -16.66
N ASP A 307 -14.03 6.53 -17.29
CA ASP A 307 -15.12 5.81 -16.61
C ASP A 307 -14.76 4.35 -16.33
N PHE A 308 -15.07 3.92 -15.10
CA PHE A 308 -15.01 2.54 -14.66
C PHE A 308 -16.34 2.14 -14.03
N TYR A 309 -16.80 0.94 -14.35
CA TYR A 309 -17.99 0.31 -13.81
C TYR A 309 -17.56 -0.76 -12.80
N ARG A 310 -17.64 -0.42 -11.51
CA ARG A 310 -17.35 -1.32 -10.39
C ARG A 310 -18.52 -2.26 -10.18
N VAL A 311 -18.25 -3.56 -10.10
CA VAL A 311 -19.24 -4.59 -9.78
C VAL A 311 -19.04 -5.02 -8.34
N ARG A 312 -20.09 -4.89 -7.53
CA ARG A 312 -20.06 -5.14 -6.08
C ARG A 312 -21.21 -6.05 -5.67
N VAL A 313 -20.95 -6.95 -4.74
CA VAL A 313 -21.96 -7.79 -4.08
C VAL A 313 -22.12 -7.33 -2.63
N GLY A 314 -23.37 -7.16 -2.18
CA GLY A 314 -23.70 -6.76 -0.82
C GLY A 314 -24.89 -5.79 -0.73
N PRO A 315 -25.15 -5.20 0.44
CA PRO A 315 -24.31 -5.26 1.65
C PRO A 315 -24.29 -6.67 2.28
N VAL A 316 -23.20 -6.99 2.99
CA VAL A 316 -23.10 -8.19 3.85
C VAL A 316 -23.15 -7.78 5.33
N ALA A 317 -23.64 -8.66 6.20
CA ALA A 317 -24.02 -8.31 7.56
C ALA A 317 -22.81 -8.14 8.51
N ASN A 318 -21.71 -8.84 8.25
CA ASN A 318 -20.53 -8.84 9.12
C ASN A 318 -19.23 -9.20 8.39
N ILE A 319 -18.10 -9.03 9.09
CA ILE A 319 -16.75 -9.24 8.53
C ILE A 319 -16.48 -10.71 8.18
N ASN A 320 -17.01 -11.67 8.95
CA ASN A 320 -16.80 -13.10 8.66
C ASN A 320 -17.51 -13.51 7.36
N GLU A 321 -18.76 -13.06 7.18
CA GLU A 321 -19.51 -13.26 5.93
C GLU A 321 -18.79 -12.60 4.74
N ALA A 322 -18.19 -11.42 4.95
CA ALA A 322 -17.39 -10.74 3.93
C ALA A 322 -16.14 -11.54 3.52
N ASP A 323 -15.46 -12.15 4.50
CA ASP A 323 -14.29 -13.00 4.27
C ASP A 323 -14.67 -14.31 3.53
N GLU A 324 -15.76 -14.96 3.92
CA GLU A 324 -16.28 -16.16 3.24
C GLU A 324 -16.71 -15.86 1.79
N MET A 325 -17.47 -14.78 1.57
CA MET A 325 -17.91 -14.36 0.24
C MET A 325 -16.71 -13.98 -0.64
N LEU A 326 -15.70 -13.31 -0.08
CA LEU A 326 -14.47 -12.99 -0.78
C LEU A 326 -13.69 -14.26 -1.19
N VAL A 327 -13.52 -15.23 -0.29
CA VAL A 327 -12.85 -16.50 -0.61
C VAL A 327 -13.59 -17.23 -1.74
N ASN A 328 -14.93 -17.24 -1.72
CA ASN A 328 -15.73 -17.83 -2.79
C ASN A 328 -15.53 -17.12 -4.14
N LEU A 329 -15.46 -15.79 -4.16
CA LEU A 329 -15.20 -15.00 -5.37
C LEU A 329 -13.77 -15.24 -5.92
N LEU A 330 -12.76 -15.30 -5.04
CA LEU A 330 -11.38 -15.61 -5.42
C LEU A 330 -11.28 -17.02 -6.04
N ASN A 331 -11.95 -18.02 -5.44
CA ASN A 331 -11.99 -19.39 -5.92
C ASN A 331 -12.76 -19.57 -7.24
N THR A 332 -13.76 -18.73 -7.52
CA THR A 332 -14.48 -18.70 -8.81
C THR A 332 -13.77 -17.89 -9.90
N GLY A 333 -12.58 -17.35 -9.60
CA GLY A 333 -11.67 -16.73 -10.58
C GLY A 333 -11.62 -15.20 -10.53
N HIS A 334 -12.36 -14.55 -9.63
CA HIS A 334 -12.35 -13.09 -9.45
C HIS A 334 -11.15 -12.65 -8.60
N ARG A 335 -9.93 -12.82 -9.15
CA ARG A 335 -8.66 -12.63 -8.42
C ARG A 335 -8.42 -11.23 -7.87
N ASP A 336 -9.02 -10.22 -8.49
CA ASP A 336 -8.93 -8.82 -8.05
C ASP A 336 -10.04 -8.43 -7.05
N ALA A 337 -10.80 -9.41 -6.56
CA ALA A 337 -11.88 -9.17 -5.61
C ALA A 337 -11.34 -8.63 -4.28
N ARG A 338 -12.05 -7.65 -3.69
CA ARG A 338 -11.68 -7.05 -2.40
C ARG A 338 -12.88 -6.55 -1.62
N ILE A 339 -12.76 -6.53 -0.29
CA ILE A 339 -13.72 -5.89 0.60
C ILE A 339 -13.54 -4.37 0.50
N ILE A 340 -14.67 -3.66 0.42
CA ILE A 340 -14.80 -2.19 0.44
C ILE A 340 -15.84 -1.84 1.51
N ILE A 341 -15.65 -0.72 2.19
CA ILE A 341 -16.64 -0.14 3.10
C ILE A 341 -17.18 1.15 2.47
N GLU A 342 -18.49 1.32 2.41
CA GLU A 342 -19.15 2.57 1.96
C GLU A 342 -20.10 3.09 3.04
#